data_AF-A0A401IG63-F1
#
_entry.id   AF-A0A401IG63-F1
#
_cell.length_a   1.000
_cell.length_b   1.000
_cell.length_c   1.000
_cell.angle_alpha   90.00
_cell.angle_beta   90.00
_cell.angle_gamma   90.00
#
_symmetry.space_group_name_H-M   'P 1'
#
loop_
_entity.id
_entity.type
_entity.pdbx_description
1 polymer ?
#
loop_
_entity_poly.entity_id
_entity_poly.type
_entity_poly.pdbx_seq_one_letter_code
_entity_poly.pdbx_strand_id
1 'polypeptide(L)'
;MDKLRQTLLSISLEEATFAKRGFQETNAKTQQHLETIGKTFLQGYQTAIAFNDPSGVIAQINQIEAEYRGFAFEGAAMGLALLDRLTPWNSRRIEQYLIDEGQNHIYMTYVGIGWLLARLPGGIQSYLTELEKAQVRSLGNWDICPTSPHSLTPSHPHSLLGWLSIDGYGFHQGYFHWRDYIQGIKPPKNLSGYSCRVFDQGLGRSLWFVKGADLNAIQQAIAQFQPHRRADLWSGIGLACGYAGGMENHAIASLKEAAKPYYPELAQGVAFAAKTRIRAGNLTEHTEIAAQILCGMSAQQAADITDDTLTGLSYGETVPVYEQWRQGIQKHFI
;
A
#
# COMPACT_ATOMS: atom_id res chain seq x y z
N MET A 1 5.05 31.90 5.29
CA MET A 1 5.24 30.62 5.99
C MET A 1 5.43 29.45 5.02
N ASP A 2 4.77 29.43 3.86
CA ASP A 2 4.84 28.29 2.93
C ASP A 2 6.24 28.00 2.38
N LYS A 3 7.03 29.03 2.01
CA LYS A 3 8.41 28.81 1.51
C LYS A 3 9.34 28.15 2.54
N LEU A 4 9.29 28.59 3.81
CA LEU A 4 10.11 28.01 4.88
C LEU A 4 9.75 26.54 5.13
N ARG A 5 8.45 26.24 5.16
CA ARG A 5 7.94 24.87 5.34
C ARG A 5 8.37 23.96 4.19
N GLN A 6 8.25 24.43 2.96
CA GLN A 6 8.72 23.70 1.78
C GLN A 6 10.23 23.44 1.86
N THR A 7 11.05 24.44 2.21
CA THR A 7 12.51 24.25 2.36
C THR A 7 12.86 23.22 3.44
N LEU A 8 12.19 23.25 4.59
CA LEU A 8 12.54 22.38 5.72
C LEU A 8 12.03 20.94 5.56
N LEU A 9 10.91 20.73 4.87
CA LEU A 9 10.24 19.43 4.79
C LEU A 9 10.36 18.78 3.41
N SER A 10 10.92 19.45 2.39
CA SER A 10 11.07 18.85 1.06
C SER A 10 11.93 17.59 1.09
N ILE A 11 11.53 16.59 0.31
CA ILE A 11 12.31 15.38 0.04
C ILE A 11 12.82 15.46 -1.41
N SER A 12 14.11 15.26 -1.62
CA SER A 12 14.72 15.27 -2.96
C SER A 12 14.12 14.18 -3.85
N LEU A 13 13.85 14.50 -5.13
CA LEU A 13 13.42 13.52 -6.13
C LEU A 13 14.48 12.44 -6.39
N GLU A 14 15.75 12.70 -6.07
CA GLU A 14 16.81 11.70 -6.16
C GLU A 14 16.54 10.50 -5.26
N GLU A 15 15.81 10.66 -4.14
CA GLU A 15 15.44 9.55 -3.25
C GLU A 15 14.55 8.51 -3.95
N ALA A 16 13.93 8.84 -5.08
CA ALA A 16 13.15 7.90 -5.88
C ALA A 16 13.98 7.14 -6.95
N THR A 17 15.28 7.44 -7.10
CA THR A 17 16.12 6.88 -8.16
C THR A 17 16.82 5.60 -7.74
N PHE A 18 16.96 4.65 -8.67
CA PHE A 18 17.64 3.38 -8.40
C PHE A 18 19.10 3.61 -8.01
N ALA A 19 19.76 4.55 -8.69
CA ALA A 19 21.15 4.92 -8.43
C ALA A 19 21.35 5.41 -6.98
N LYS A 20 20.50 6.35 -6.50
CA LYS A 20 20.59 6.85 -5.12
C LYS A 20 20.32 5.75 -4.10
N ARG A 21 19.34 4.89 -4.37
CA ARG A 21 18.92 3.81 -3.46
C ARG A 21 19.85 2.60 -3.48
N GLY A 22 20.67 2.47 -4.52
CA GLY A 22 21.49 1.30 -4.80
C GLY A 22 20.64 0.05 -5.06
N PHE A 23 19.50 0.22 -5.74
CA PHE A 23 18.65 -0.90 -6.15
C PHE A 23 19.28 -1.66 -7.31
N GLN A 24 18.80 -2.89 -7.54
CA GLN A 24 19.28 -3.72 -8.63
C GLN A 24 18.93 -3.08 -9.98
N GLU A 25 19.92 -3.04 -10.88
CA GLU A 25 19.71 -2.60 -12.26
C GLU A 25 18.73 -3.53 -12.98
N THR A 26 17.91 -2.95 -13.85
CA THR A 26 16.93 -3.65 -14.69
C THR A 26 16.90 -2.99 -16.07
N ASN A 27 16.05 -3.45 -16.97
CA ASN A 27 15.94 -2.81 -18.28
C ASN A 27 15.51 -1.33 -18.13
N ALA A 28 15.95 -0.48 -19.06
CA ALA A 28 15.77 0.97 -18.96
C ALA A 28 14.29 1.39 -18.86
N LYS A 29 13.39 0.70 -19.55
CA LYS A 29 11.94 1.00 -19.55
C LYS A 29 11.33 0.72 -18.17
N THR A 30 11.60 -0.45 -17.60
CA THR A 30 11.15 -0.82 -16.25
C THR A 30 11.72 0.12 -15.20
N GLN A 31 13.02 0.43 -15.27
CA GLN A 31 13.64 1.36 -14.32
C GLN A 31 13.01 2.74 -14.40
N GLN A 32 12.87 3.31 -15.61
CA GLN A 32 12.24 4.61 -15.81
C GLN A 32 10.81 4.64 -15.25
N HIS A 33 10.03 3.57 -15.48
CA HIS A 33 8.67 3.44 -14.98
C HIS A 33 8.62 3.42 -13.44
N LEU A 34 9.41 2.57 -12.80
CA LEU A 34 9.45 2.44 -11.34
C LEU A 34 9.99 3.72 -10.66
N GLU A 35 10.94 4.42 -11.28
CA GLU A 35 11.39 5.73 -10.80
C GLU A 35 10.31 6.81 -10.98
N THR A 36 9.52 6.75 -12.06
CA THR A 36 8.41 7.69 -12.29
C THR A 36 7.32 7.55 -11.23
N ILE A 37 7.02 6.30 -10.83
CA ILE A 37 6.15 6.02 -9.68
C ILE A 37 6.67 6.70 -8.40
N GLY A 38 7.94 6.47 -8.05
CA GLY A 38 8.54 7.07 -6.85
C GLY A 38 8.58 8.60 -6.89
N LYS A 39 8.89 9.19 -8.05
CA LYS A 39 8.88 10.66 -8.25
C LYS A 39 7.45 11.22 -8.13
N THR A 40 6.45 10.50 -8.61
CA THR A 40 5.03 10.91 -8.50
C THR A 40 4.55 10.88 -7.06
N PHE A 41 4.93 9.86 -6.28
CA PHE A 41 4.71 9.84 -4.83
C PHE A 41 5.31 11.09 -4.16
N LEU A 42 6.57 11.42 -4.47
CA LEU A 42 7.22 12.61 -3.91
C LEU A 42 6.56 13.92 -4.36
N GLN A 43 6.06 13.99 -5.59
CA GLN A 43 5.29 15.13 -6.08
C GLN A 43 4.01 15.34 -5.27
N GLY A 44 3.26 14.27 -4.98
CA GLY A 44 2.08 14.32 -4.11
C GLY A 44 2.42 14.80 -2.70
N TYR A 45 3.49 14.25 -2.10
CA TYR A 45 4.00 14.69 -0.79
C TYR A 45 4.35 16.18 -0.78
N GLN A 46 5.15 16.63 -1.75
CA GLN A 46 5.56 18.03 -1.84
C GLN A 46 4.38 18.97 -2.08
N THR A 47 3.38 18.53 -2.85
CA THR A 47 2.12 19.27 -3.06
C THR A 47 1.37 19.45 -1.74
N ALA A 48 1.25 18.42 -0.92
CA ALA A 48 0.66 18.52 0.42
C ALA A 48 1.42 19.49 1.33
N ILE A 49 2.75 19.45 1.30
CA ILE A 49 3.60 20.41 2.02
C ILE A 49 3.43 21.85 1.48
N ALA A 50 3.10 22.02 0.19
CA ALA A 50 2.93 23.35 -0.41
C ALA A 50 1.57 23.99 -0.09
N PHE A 51 0.46 23.30 -0.29
CA PHE A 51 -0.89 23.89 -0.26
C PHE A 51 -1.55 23.85 1.12
N ASN A 52 -1.20 22.90 2.00
CA ASN A 52 -1.69 22.77 3.38
C ASN A 52 -3.22 22.62 3.60
N ASP A 53 -4.05 22.84 2.58
CA ASP A 53 -5.48 22.54 2.55
C ASP A 53 -5.77 21.31 1.63
N PRO A 54 -6.60 20.35 2.05
CA PRO A 54 -6.85 19.12 1.27
C PRO A 54 -7.41 19.37 -0.14
N SER A 55 -8.34 20.30 -0.31
CA SER A 55 -8.98 20.56 -1.61
C SER A 55 -7.99 21.13 -2.63
N GLY A 56 -7.12 22.06 -2.20
CA GLY A 56 -6.04 22.58 -3.02
C GLY A 56 -5.04 21.50 -3.41
N VAL A 57 -4.72 20.59 -2.50
CA VAL A 57 -3.86 19.42 -2.79
C VAL A 57 -4.50 18.51 -3.84
N ILE A 58 -5.77 18.14 -3.66
CA ILE A 58 -6.54 17.30 -4.59
C ILE A 58 -6.58 17.93 -5.98
N ALA A 59 -6.88 19.22 -6.08
CA ALA A 59 -6.93 19.95 -7.34
C ALA A 59 -5.60 19.93 -8.12
N GLN A 60 -4.46 19.91 -7.43
CA GLN A 60 -3.15 19.80 -8.07
C GLN A 60 -2.82 18.36 -8.48
N ILE A 61 -2.99 17.38 -7.58
CA ILE A 61 -2.64 15.99 -7.89
C ILE A 61 -3.58 15.36 -8.92
N ASN A 62 -4.80 15.88 -9.11
CA ASN A 62 -5.70 15.47 -10.17
C ASN A 62 -5.23 15.84 -11.59
N GLN A 63 -4.26 16.76 -11.71
CA GLN A 63 -3.62 17.08 -13.00
C GLN A 63 -2.61 16.01 -13.43
N ILE A 64 -2.22 15.10 -12.53
CA ILE A 64 -1.35 13.99 -12.84
C ILE A 64 -2.12 12.94 -13.64
N GLU A 65 -1.42 12.32 -14.59
CA GLU A 65 -1.94 11.24 -15.42
C GLU A 65 -2.59 10.15 -14.57
N ALA A 66 -3.73 9.63 -15.03
CA ALA A 66 -4.58 8.72 -14.27
C ALA A 66 -3.81 7.49 -13.76
N GLU A 67 -2.90 6.95 -14.57
CA GLU A 67 -2.04 5.82 -14.22
C GLU A 67 -1.18 6.09 -12.97
N TYR A 68 -0.66 7.30 -12.80
CA TYR A 68 0.24 7.62 -11.68
C TYR A 68 -0.46 8.32 -10.51
N ARG A 69 -1.69 8.79 -10.71
CA ARG A 69 -2.45 9.58 -9.73
C ARG A 69 -2.57 8.91 -8.36
N GLY A 70 -2.77 7.59 -8.32
CA GLY A 70 -2.87 6.87 -7.04
C GLY A 70 -1.61 6.98 -6.17
N PHE A 71 -0.42 7.02 -6.77
CA PHE A 71 0.84 7.25 -6.06
C PHE A 71 0.96 8.70 -5.56
N ALA A 72 0.46 9.68 -6.32
CA ALA A 72 0.38 11.05 -5.85
C ALA A 72 -0.56 11.19 -4.65
N PHE A 73 -1.70 10.50 -4.66
CA PHE A 73 -2.62 10.47 -3.52
C PHE A 73 -2.00 9.82 -2.28
N GLU A 74 -1.18 8.77 -2.46
CA GLU A 74 -0.39 8.13 -1.40
C GLU A 74 0.60 9.12 -0.77
N GLY A 75 1.38 9.82 -1.58
CA GLY A 75 2.35 10.82 -1.11
C GLY A 75 1.68 12.02 -0.45
N ALA A 76 0.57 12.50 -1.00
CA ALA A 76 -0.24 13.57 -0.42
C ALA A 76 -0.75 13.18 0.98
N ALA A 77 -1.22 11.94 1.16
CA ALA A 77 -1.60 11.43 2.47
C ALA A 77 -0.43 11.43 3.47
N MET A 78 0.77 11.02 3.05
CA MET A 78 1.95 11.13 3.91
C MET A 78 2.21 12.59 4.35
N GLY A 79 2.12 13.53 3.40
CA GLY A 79 2.37 14.96 3.66
C GLY A 79 1.32 15.60 4.57
N LEU A 80 0.03 15.37 4.31
CA LEU A 80 -1.06 15.88 5.14
C LEU A 80 -1.01 15.32 6.57
N ALA A 81 -0.73 14.01 6.71
CA ALA A 81 -0.59 13.38 8.02
C ALA A 81 0.60 13.96 8.80
N LEU A 82 1.70 14.30 8.11
CA LEU A 82 2.85 14.97 8.73
C LEU A 82 2.46 16.35 9.26
N LEU A 83 1.70 17.12 8.47
CA LEU A 83 1.23 18.45 8.89
C LEU A 83 0.27 18.36 10.07
N ASP A 84 -0.63 17.39 10.10
CA ASP A 84 -1.52 17.16 11.26
C ASP A 84 -0.72 16.84 12.52
N ARG A 85 0.38 16.09 12.41
CA ARG A 85 1.28 15.77 13.54
C ARG A 85 2.06 16.98 14.04
N LEU A 86 2.56 17.82 13.13
CA LEU A 86 3.39 18.99 13.45
C LEU A 86 2.56 20.21 13.88
N THR A 87 1.29 20.28 13.47
CA THR A 87 0.39 21.38 13.78
C THR A 87 -0.90 20.88 14.43
N PRO A 88 -0.85 20.36 15.67
CA PRO A 88 -2.00 19.68 16.29
C PRO A 88 -3.24 20.57 16.50
N TRP A 89 -3.09 21.90 16.47
CA TRP A 89 -4.19 22.87 16.48
C TRP A 89 -4.99 22.91 15.15
N ASN A 90 -4.46 22.33 14.08
CA ASN A 90 -5.15 22.09 12.81
C ASN A 90 -4.81 20.66 12.37
N SER A 91 -5.52 19.66 12.89
CA SER A 91 -5.17 18.24 12.81
C SER A 91 -6.18 17.38 12.04
N ARG A 92 -7.04 18.02 11.24
CA ARG A 92 -8.15 17.36 10.52
C ARG A 92 -7.92 17.22 9.02
N ARG A 93 -6.70 17.43 8.52
CA ARG A 93 -6.46 17.42 7.06
C ARG A 93 -6.63 16.03 6.48
N ILE A 94 -6.13 14.99 7.15
CA ILE A 94 -6.31 13.61 6.70
C ILE A 94 -7.78 13.19 6.74
N GLU A 95 -8.50 13.59 7.78
CA GLU A 95 -9.93 13.32 7.90
C GLU A 95 -10.71 13.99 6.75
N GLN A 96 -10.44 15.27 6.49
CA GLN A 96 -11.04 16.01 5.38
C GLN A 96 -10.67 15.40 4.01
N TYR A 97 -9.41 15.03 3.82
CA TYR A 97 -8.93 14.38 2.61
C TYR A 97 -9.63 13.04 2.36
N LEU A 98 -9.86 12.25 3.41
CA LEU A 98 -10.58 10.98 3.36
C LEU A 98 -12.10 11.15 3.15
N ILE A 99 -12.69 12.28 3.53
CA ILE A 99 -14.11 12.58 3.26
C ILE A 99 -14.31 13.07 1.81
N ASP A 100 -13.30 13.72 1.25
CA ASP A 100 -13.27 14.22 -0.12
C ASP A 100 -12.77 13.13 -1.10
N GLU A 101 -12.12 13.48 -2.20
CA GLU A 101 -11.63 12.52 -3.21
C GLU A 101 -10.61 11.48 -2.69
N GLY A 102 -9.99 11.70 -1.54
CA GLY A 102 -9.10 10.71 -0.91
C GLY A 102 -9.79 9.39 -0.58
N GLN A 103 -11.13 9.36 -0.49
CA GLN A 103 -11.93 8.13 -0.35
C GLN A 103 -11.88 7.21 -1.57
N ASN A 104 -11.68 7.76 -2.77
CA ASN A 104 -11.53 7.00 -4.01
C ASN A 104 -10.16 6.31 -4.04
N HIS A 105 -9.18 6.87 -3.33
CA HIS A 105 -7.83 6.36 -3.16
C HIS A 105 -7.58 5.79 -1.76
N ILE A 106 -8.63 5.41 -1.01
CA ILE A 106 -8.56 5.10 0.43
C ILE A 106 -7.46 4.10 0.81
N TYR A 107 -7.24 3.06 0.00
CA TYR A 107 -6.19 2.08 0.24
C TYR A 107 -4.79 2.73 0.21
N MET A 108 -4.52 3.55 -0.81
CA MET A 108 -3.25 4.28 -0.94
C MET A 108 -3.13 5.39 0.12
N THR A 109 -4.24 6.00 0.53
CA THR A 109 -4.23 6.98 1.63
C THR A 109 -3.71 6.35 2.94
N TYR A 110 -4.18 5.15 3.32
CA TYR A 110 -3.64 4.46 4.49
C TYR A 110 -2.18 4.01 4.31
N VAL A 111 -1.81 3.53 3.12
CA VAL A 111 -0.41 3.20 2.82
C VAL A 111 0.49 4.44 3.04
N GLY A 112 0.10 5.60 2.54
CA GLY A 112 0.82 6.87 2.72
C GLY A 112 0.95 7.30 4.18
N ILE A 113 -0.07 7.06 5.02
CA ILE A 113 0.04 7.26 6.47
C ILE A 113 1.12 6.34 7.06
N GLY A 114 1.21 5.10 6.60
CA GLY A 114 2.27 4.16 6.97
C GLY A 114 3.69 4.68 6.72
N TRP A 115 3.91 5.36 5.60
CA TRP A 115 5.19 6.02 5.31
C TRP A 115 5.55 7.10 6.33
N LEU A 116 4.57 7.86 6.82
CA LEU A 116 4.81 8.82 7.90
C LEU A 116 5.21 8.11 9.19
N LEU A 117 4.47 7.05 9.57
CA LEU A 117 4.72 6.31 10.81
C LEU A 117 6.16 5.76 10.86
N ALA A 118 6.73 5.40 9.71
CA ALA A 118 8.10 4.91 9.60
C ALA A 118 9.18 5.99 9.87
N ARG A 119 8.82 7.27 9.79
CA ARG A 119 9.73 8.41 9.96
C ARG A 119 9.60 9.08 11.33
N LEU A 120 8.57 8.73 12.11
CA LEU A 120 8.31 9.33 13.42
C LEU A 120 8.70 8.37 14.55
N PRO A 121 9.61 8.78 15.47
CA PRO A 121 9.91 8.00 16.66
C PRO A 121 8.64 7.69 17.47
N GLY A 122 8.38 6.41 17.76
CA GLY A 122 7.21 5.97 18.51
C GLY A 122 5.88 6.03 17.75
N GLY A 123 5.86 6.48 16.48
CA GLY A 123 4.62 6.68 15.72
C GLY A 123 3.83 5.40 15.53
N ILE A 124 4.50 4.30 15.22
CA ILE A 124 3.87 3.01 14.97
C ILE A 124 3.19 2.43 16.21
N GLN A 125 3.76 2.61 17.42
CA GLN A 125 3.15 2.12 18.66
C GLN A 125 1.87 2.86 18.99
N SER A 126 1.89 4.19 18.95
CA SER A 126 0.68 5.00 19.17
C SER A 126 -0.41 4.65 18.18
N TYR A 127 -0.05 4.42 16.91
CA TYR A 127 -1.00 4.01 15.89
C TYR A 127 -1.62 2.64 16.16
N LEU A 128 -0.83 1.64 16.56
CA LEU A 128 -1.33 0.31 16.90
C LEU A 128 -2.33 0.35 18.06
N THR A 129 -2.07 1.16 19.10
CA THR A 129 -3.02 1.37 20.20
C THR A 129 -4.34 1.96 19.73
N GLU A 130 -4.32 2.94 18.82
CA GLU A 130 -5.55 3.51 18.27
C GLU A 130 -6.28 2.56 17.31
N LEU A 131 -5.55 1.74 16.56
CA LEU A 131 -6.13 0.71 15.70
C LEU A 131 -6.83 -0.39 16.51
N GLU A 132 -6.22 -0.82 17.62
CA GLU A 132 -6.83 -1.76 18.56
C GLU A 132 -8.13 -1.19 19.16
N LYS A 133 -8.11 0.07 19.62
CA LYS A 133 -9.33 0.75 20.10
C LYS A 133 -10.40 0.84 19.01
N ALA A 134 -10.02 1.11 17.77
CA ALA A 134 -10.96 1.16 16.65
C ALA A 134 -11.62 -0.20 16.40
N GLN A 135 -10.85 -1.29 16.47
CA GLN A 135 -11.37 -2.66 16.35
C GLN A 135 -12.31 -3.01 17.50
N VAL A 136 -11.99 -2.62 18.73
CA VAL A 136 -12.86 -2.82 19.90
C VAL A 136 -14.17 -2.05 19.76
N ARG A 137 -14.14 -0.80 19.27
CA ARG A 137 -15.36 -0.01 19.01
C ARG A 137 -16.26 -0.68 17.97
N SER A 138 -15.69 -1.30 16.94
CA SER A 138 -16.43 -2.04 15.91
C SER A 138 -17.06 -3.35 16.39
N LEU A 139 -16.79 -3.81 17.61
CA LEU A 139 -17.45 -4.99 18.20
C LEU A 139 -18.94 -4.78 18.50
N GLY A 140 -19.39 -3.52 18.58
CA GLY A 140 -20.72 -3.16 19.08
C GLY A 140 -21.63 -2.37 18.15
N ASN A 141 -21.14 -1.86 17.02
CA ASN A 141 -21.95 -1.09 16.06
C ASN A 141 -21.37 -1.22 14.65
N TRP A 142 -22.23 -1.59 13.71
CA TRP A 142 -21.94 -1.41 12.30
C TRP A 142 -21.91 0.09 12.00
N ASP A 143 -20.76 0.65 11.62
CA ASP A 143 -20.72 1.85 10.81
C ASP A 143 -21.06 1.49 9.34
N ILE A 144 -22.15 0.75 9.11
CA ILE A 144 -22.76 0.66 7.78
C ILE A 144 -23.51 1.97 7.58
N CYS A 145 -23.16 2.72 6.55
CA CYS A 145 -24.08 3.68 5.98
C CYS A 145 -25.28 2.89 5.41
N PRO A 146 -26.51 3.03 5.95
CA PRO A 146 -27.64 2.17 5.58
C PRO A 146 -28.07 2.25 4.11
N THR A 147 -27.50 3.20 3.35
CA THR A 147 -27.76 3.39 1.92
C THR A 147 -26.67 2.84 1.01
N SER A 148 -25.56 2.34 1.53
CA SER A 148 -24.48 1.74 0.72
C SER A 148 -23.66 0.72 1.52
N PRO A 149 -23.96 -0.59 1.39
CA PRO A 149 -23.23 -1.66 2.08
C PRO A 149 -21.74 -1.79 1.65
N HIS A 150 -21.28 -0.99 0.68
CA HIS A 150 -19.90 -0.91 0.20
C HIS A 150 -19.18 0.40 0.60
N SER A 151 -19.85 1.31 1.31
CA SER A 151 -19.30 2.61 1.69
C SER A 151 -18.57 2.53 3.02
N LEU A 152 -17.25 2.36 2.94
CA LEU A 152 -16.35 2.49 4.10
C LEU A 152 -16.45 3.93 4.63
N THR A 153 -16.92 4.10 5.87
CA THR A 153 -17.00 5.41 6.52
C THR A 153 -15.60 5.90 6.89
N PRO A 154 -15.24 7.16 6.61
CA PRO A 154 -13.95 7.72 7.00
C PRO A 154 -13.81 7.75 8.53
N SER A 155 -13.02 6.83 9.08
CA SER A 155 -12.57 6.87 10.47
C SER A 155 -11.04 6.71 10.49
N HIS A 156 -10.35 7.40 11.39
CA HIS A 156 -8.89 7.35 11.46
C HIS A 156 -8.41 6.94 12.86
N PRO A 157 -7.81 5.74 13.03
CA PRO A 157 -7.71 4.65 12.04
C PRO A 157 -9.04 3.91 11.84
N HIS A 158 -9.29 3.42 10.62
CA HIS A 158 -10.42 2.53 10.31
C HIS A 158 -10.08 1.12 10.80
N SER A 159 -11.04 0.42 11.42
CA SER A 159 -10.80 -0.87 12.09
C SER A 159 -10.29 -1.97 11.15
N LEU A 160 -10.83 -2.02 9.92
CA LEU A 160 -10.34 -2.87 8.82
C LEU A 160 -9.15 -2.26 8.04
N LEU A 161 -9.33 -1.11 7.38
CA LEU A 161 -8.30 -0.58 6.46
C LEU A 161 -7.08 0.02 7.17
N GLY A 162 -7.15 0.29 8.47
CA GLY A 162 -6.03 0.82 9.23
C GLY A 162 -4.81 -0.10 9.25
N TRP A 163 -4.97 -1.40 8.98
CA TRP A 163 -3.84 -2.32 8.77
C TRP A 163 -2.96 -1.94 7.57
N LEU A 164 -3.50 -1.28 6.54
CA LEU A 164 -2.73 -0.84 5.38
C LEU A 164 -1.66 0.20 5.72
N SER A 165 -1.79 0.93 6.83
CA SER A 165 -0.70 1.77 7.35
C SER A 165 0.49 0.96 7.85
N ILE A 166 0.27 -0.27 8.35
CA ILE A 166 1.37 -1.17 8.74
C ILE A 166 2.06 -1.74 7.49
N ASP A 167 1.28 -2.01 6.44
CA ASP A 167 1.80 -2.41 5.13
C ASP A 167 2.57 -1.26 4.46
N GLY A 168 2.10 -0.02 4.53
CA GLY A 168 2.88 1.16 4.11
C GLY A 168 4.15 1.38 4.93
N TYR A 169 4.11 1.13 6.24
CA TYR A 169 5.30 1.15 7.09
C TYR A 169 6.31 0.07 6.66
N GLY A 170 5.85 -1.14 6.36
CA GLY A 170 6.67 -2.23 5.83
C GLY A 170 7.31 -1.89 4.49
N PHE A 171 6.54 -1.29 3.58
CA PHE A 171 7.04 -0.79 2.31
C PHE A 171 8.17 0.22 2.52
N HIS A 172 7.95 1.24 3.36
CA HIS A 172 8.95 2.26 3.63
C HIS A 172 10.25 1.65 4.17
N GLN A 173 10.16 0.75 5.16
CA GLN A 173 11.34 0.10 5.73
C GLN A 173 12.09 -0.72 4.69
N GLY A 174 11.35 -1.45 3.85
CA GLY A 174 11.93 -2.18 2.74
C GLY A 174 12.58 -1.28 1.69
N TYR A 175 11.96 -0.17 1.31
CA TYR A 175 12.49 0.76 0.30
C TYR A 175 13.75 1.51 0.79
N PHE A 176 13.69 2.07 2.02
CA PHE A 176 14.77 2.89 2.56
C PHE A 176 15.88 2.11 3.26
N HIS A 177 15.55 0.94 3.81
CA HIS A 177 16.45 0.12 4.62
C HIS A 177 16.51 -1.33 4.10
N TRP A 178 16.46 -1.52 2.78
CA TRP A 178 16.47 -2.85 2.14
C TRP A 178 17.67 -3.73 2.55
N ARG A 179 18.85 -3.14 2.79
CA ARG A 179 20.02 -3.88 3.28
C ARG A 179 19.78 -4.52 4.66
N ASP A 180 18.94 -3.89 5.47
CA ASP A 180 18.58 -4.37 6.80
C ASP A 180 17.43 -5.38 6.75
N TYR A 181 16.34 -5.06 6.05
CA TYR A 181 15.11 -5.85 6.11
C TYR A 181 14.99 -6.91 5.01
N ILE A 182 15.60 -6.70 3.85
CA ILE A 182 15.59 -7.66 2.73
C ILE A 182 16.85 -8.52 2.73
N GLN A 183 18.04 -7.92 2.79
CA GLN A 183 19.29 -8.70 2.85
C GLN A 183 19.59 -9.22 4.25
N GLY A 184 19.50 -8.35 5.25
CA GLY A 184 19.78 -8.70 6.65
C GLY A 184 18.63 -9.40 7.37
N ILE A 185 17.44 -9.47 6.75
CA ILE A 185 16.23 -10.14 7.28
C ILE A 185 15.96 -9.72 8.75
N LYS A 186 16.26 -8.47 9.11
CA LYS A 186 16.05 -7.99 10.47
C LYS A 186 14.55 -8.07 10.81
N PRO A 187 14.19 -8.52 12.03
CA PRO A 187 12.81 -8.46 12.46
C PRO A 187 12.34 -7.00 12.53
N PRO A 188 11.06 -6.71 12.24
CA PRO A 188 10.53 -5.37 12.40
C PRO A 188 10.63 -4.95 13.87
N LYS A 189 11.19 -3.76 14.12
CA LYS A 189 11.21 -3.19 15.47
C LYS A 189 9.80 -2.72 15.83
N ASN A 190 9.40 -2.94 17.08
CA ASN A 190 8.15 -2.44 17.65
C ASN A 190 6.86 -3.01 17.04
N LEU A 191 6.95 -4.11 16.29
CA LEU A 191 5.82 -4.87 15.80
C LEU A 191 5.82 -6.26 16.43
N SER A 192 4.63 -6.83 16.60
CA SER A 192 4.42 -8.19 17.13
C SER A 192 3.13 -8.79 16.60
N GLY A 193 3.00 -10.12 16.72
CA GLY A 193 1.80 -10.84 16.29
C GLY A 193 1.44 -10.57 14.82
N TYR A 194 0.17 -10.28 14.55
CA TYR A 194 -0.31 -10.06 13.20
C TYR A 194 0.31 -8.83 12.51
N SER A 195 0.71 -7.79 13.25
CA SER A 195 1.35 -6.61 12.65
C SER A 195 2.67 -6.93 11.94
N CYS A 196 3.40 -7.97 12.37
CA CYS A 196 4.59 -8.45 11.65
C CYS A 196 4.24 -9.08 10.29
N ARG A 197 3.08 -9.73 10.17
CA ARG A 197 2.61 -10.29 8.89
C ARG A 197 2.23 -9.18 7.91
N VAL A 198 1.54 -8.15 8.40
CA VAL A 198 1.17 -7.00 7.57
C VAL A 198 2.40 -6.18 7.16
N PHE A 199 3.42 -6.09 8.02
CA PHE A 199 4.72 -5.54 7.65
C PHE A 199 5.34 -6.28 6.45
N ASP A 200 5.26 -7.61 6.42
CA ASP A 200 5.82 -8.42 5.33
C ASP A 200 5.05 -8.26 4.01
N GLN A 201 3.76 -7.92 4.04
CA GLN A 201 3.01 -7.52 2.83
C GLN A 201 3.64 -6.27 2.20
N GLY A 202 3.94 -5.28 3.04
CA GLY A 202 4.64 -4.06 2.64
C GLY A 202 6.06 -4.33 2.13
N LEU A 203 6.79 -5.18 2.85
CA LEU A 203 8.14 -5.59 2.48
C LEU A 203 8.15 -6.30 1.12
N GLY A 204 7.15 -7.16 0.86
CA GLY A 204 6.93 -7.82 -0.42
C GLY A 204 6.74 -6.83 -1.56
N ARG A 205 5.93 -5.78 -1.37
CA ARG A 205 5.81 -4.72 -2.38
C ARG A 205 7.12 -3.97 -2.62
N SER A 206 7.87 -3.67 -1.57
CA SER A 206 9.16 -2.98 -1.70
C SER A 206 10.21 -3.82 -2.43
N LEU A 207 10.18 -5.16 -2.29
CA LEU A 207 11.07 -6.08 -3.00
C LEU A 207 10.96 -5.91 -4.51
N TRP A 208 9.75 -5.65 -5.02
CA TRP A 208 9.51 -5.37 -6.44
C TRP A 208 10.38 -4.21 -6.96
N PHE A 209 10.46 -3.12 -6.19
CA PHE A 209 11.29 -1.96 -6.52
C PHE A 209 12.78 -2.24 -6.32
N VAL A 210 13.15 -2.82 -5.17
CA VAL A 210 14.54 -3.12 -4.80
C VAL A 210 15.19 -4.07 -5.82
N LYS A 211 14.41 -4.99 -6.38
CA LYS A 211 14.84 -5.98 -7.38
C LYS A 211 14.49 -5.59 -8.81
N GLY A 212 13.98 -4.38 -9.06
CA GLY A 212 13.71 -3.88 -10.41
C GLY A 212 12.73 -4.73 -11.22
N ALA A 213 11.71 -5.28 -10.55
CA ALA A 213 10.75 -6.25 -11.12
C ALA A 213 11.40 -7.49 -11.77
N ASP A 214 12.62 -7.86 -11.36
CA ASP A 214 13.30 -9.06 -11.82
C ASP A 214 12.80 -10.30 -11.06
N LEU A 215 12.14 -11.22 -11.76
CA LEU A 215 11.53 -12.41 -11.18
C LEU A 215 12.55 -13.30 -10.45
N ASN A 216 13.72 -13.54 -11.05
CA ASN A 216 14.72 -14.43 -10.49
C ASN A 216 15.28 -13.85 -9.18
N ALA A 217 15.57 -12.54 -9.15
CA ALA A 217 16.10 -11.88 -7.99
C ALA A 217 15.06 -11.74 -6.87
N ILE A 218 13.78 -11.55 -7.20
CA ILE A 218 12.66 -11.59 -6.25
C ILE A 218 12.56 -12.99 -5.62
N GLN A 219 12.52 -14.04 -6.44
CA GLN A 219 12.40 -15.42 -5.98
C GLN A 219 13.57 -15.81 -5.07
N GLN A 220 14.81 -15.47 -5.47
CA GLN A 220 16.00 -15.73 -4.68
C GLN A 220 15.97 -14.99 -3.33
N ALA A 221 15.48 -13.74 -3.30
CA ALA A 221 15.35 -12.98 -2.07
C ALA A 221 14.31 -13.60 -1.12
N ILE A 222 13.10 -13.90 -1.62
CA ILE A 222 12.03 -14.50 -0.79
C ILE A 222 12.44 -15.88 -0.27
N ALA A 223 13.20 -16.67 -1.04
CA ALA A 223 13.69 -17.98 -0.62
C ALA A 223 14.60 -17.93 0.63
N GLN A 224 15.21 -16.78 0.95
CA GLN A 224 16.04 -16.61 2.16
C GLN A 224 15.20 -16.40 3.43
N PHE A 225 13.95 -15.94 3.31
CA PHE A 225 13.08 -15.70 4.46
C PHE A 225 12.59 -17.02 5.07
N GLN A 226 12.24 -16.99 6.36
CA GLN A 226 11.61 -18.13 7.03
C GLN A 226 10.27 -18.47 6.34
N PRO A 227 9.90 -19.77 6.19
CA PRO A 227 8.70 -20.17 5.44
C PRO A 227 7.40 -19.47 5.86
N HIS A 228 7.24 -19.16 7.16
CA HIS A 228 6.05 -18.49 7.69
C HIS A 228 5.91 -17.01 7.27
N ARG A 229 6.96 -16.38 6.73
CA ARG A 229 6.94 -14.98 6.26
C ARG A 229 6.69 -14.87 4.75
N ARG A 230 6.94 -15.96 4.00
CA ARG A 230 6.95 -15.94 2.53
C ARG A 230 5.57 -15.70 1.93
N ALA A 231 4.52 -16.20 2.56
CA ALA A 231 3.14 -15.99 2.13
C ALA A 231 2.78 -14.50 2.03
N ASP A 232 3.09 -13.72 3.07
CA ASP A 232 2.82 -12.29 3.11
C ASP A 232 3.72 -11.51 2.13
N LEU A 233 4.98 -11.91 1.94
CA LEU A 233 5.86 -11.34 0.92
C LEU A 233 5.28 -11.55 -0.50
N TRP A 234 4.80 -12.76 -0.82
CA TRP A 234 4.20 -13.06 -2.12
C TRP A 234 2.89 -12.30 -2.35
N SER A 235 2.09 -12.07 -1.30
CA SER A 235 0.94 -11.15 -1.35
C SER A 235 1.36 -9.74 -1.75
N GLY A 236 2.44 -9.23 -1.17
CA GLY A 236 3.02 -7.94 -1.56
C GLY A 236 3.52 -7.91 -3.01
N ILE A 237 4.18 -8.98 -3.48
CA ILE A 237 4.63 -9.10 -4.88
C ILE A 237 3.44 -9.06 -5.85
N GLY A 238 2.35 -9.76 -5.54
CA GLY A 238 1.13 -9.75 -6.36
C GLY A 238 0.54 -8.35 -6.48
N LEU A 239 0.44 -7.63 -5.35
CA LEU A 239 -0.04 -6.25 -5.33
C LEU A 239 0.87 -5.31 -6.12
N ALA A 240 2.19 -5.42 -5.98
CA ALA A 240 3.13 -4.61 -6.77
C ALA A 240 3.06 -4.93 -8.28
N CYS A 241 2.98 -6.21 -8.65
CA CYS A 241 2.81 -6.63 -10.05
C CYS A 241 1.54 -6.03 -10.66
N GLY A 242 0.40 -6.14 -9.98
CA GLY A 242 -0.88 -5.64 -10.49
C GLY A 242 -1.01 -4.12 -10.45
N TYR A 243 -0.43 -3.45 -9.44
CA TYR A 243 -0.62 -2.01 -9.22
C TYR A 243 0.46 -1.17 -9.86
N ALA A 244 1.73 -1.48 -9.57
CA ALA A 244 2.89 -0.76 -10.09
C ALA A 244 3.30 -1.25 -11.48
N GLY A 245 3.14 -2.53 -11.80
CA GLY A 245 3.53 -3.08 -13.10
C GLY A 245 5.06 -3.04 -13.30
N GLY A 246 5.51 -2.84 -14.53
CA GLY A 246 6.94 -2.79 -14.87
C GLY A 246 7.58 -4.14 -15.16
N MET A 247 6.80 -5.23 -15.21
CA MET A 247 7.23 -6.53 -15.71
C MET A 247 6.56 -6.79 -17.07
N GLU A 248 7.27 -7.46 -17.99
CA GLU A 248 6.70 -7.84 -19.29
C GLU A 248 5.67 -8.97 -19.15
N ASN A 249 4.62 -8.95 -19.97
CA ASN A 249 3.48 -9.89 -19.88
C ASN A 249 3.90 -11.37 -19.84
N HIS A 250 4.91 -11.75 -20.64
CA HIS A 250 5.37 -13.14 -20.69
C HIS A 250 6.03 -13.58 -19.36
N ALA A 251 6.69 -12.66 -18.66
CA ALA A 251 7.31 -12.92 -17.35
C ALA A 251 6.28 -12.96 -16.21
N ILE A 252 5.14 -12.26 -16.36
CA ILE A 252 4.04 -12.33 -15.38
C ILE A 252 3.52 -13.77 -15.24
N ALA A 253 3.39 -14.51 -16.34
CA ALA A 253 2.93 -15.91 -16.28
C ALA A 253 3.86 -16.80 -15.42
N SER A 254 5.17 -16.50 -15.40
CA SER A 254 6.15 -17.23 -14.60
C SER A 254 6.07 -16.92 -13.09
N LEU A 255 5.46 -15.80 -12.67
CA LEU A 255 5.24 -15.50 -11.26
C LEU A 255 4.36 -16.55 -10.58
N LYS A 256 3.36 -17.08 -11.29
CA LYS A 256 2.46 -18.10 -10.76
C LYS A 256 3.21 -19.36 -10.33
N GLU A 257 4.15 -19.82 -11.16
CA GLU A 257 4.99 -20.97 -10.85
C GLU A 257 6.01 -20.65 -9.75
N ALA A 258 6.65 -19.48 -9.82
CA ALA A 258 7.63 -19.05 -8.82
C ALA A 258 7.02 -18.87 -7.41
N ALA A 259 5.74 -18.49 -7.35
CA ALA A 259 5.03 -18.30 -6.10
C ALA A 259 4.62 -19.60 -5.41
N LYS A 260 4.57 -20.76 -6.10
CA LYS A 260 4.14 -22.02 -5.46
C LYS A 260 4.99 -22.33 -4.22
N PRO A 261 4.37 -22.68 -3.06
CA PRO A 261 2.94 -22.95 -2.84
C PRO A 261 2.06 -21.72 -2.52
N TYR A 262 2.61 -20.51 -2.48
CA TYR A 262 1.97 -19.23 -2.09
C TYR A 262 1.19 -18.54 -3.23
N TYR A 263 0.68 -19.32 -4.17
CA TYR A 263 -0.14 -18.78 -5.27
C TYR A 263 -1.41 -18.05 -4.79
N PRO A 264 -2.16 -18.56 -3.79
CA PRO A 264 -3.36 -17.87 -3.31
C PRO A 264 -3.06 -16.45 -2.81
N GLU A 265 -1.93 -16.27 -2.12
CA GLU A 265 -1.48 -14.98 -1.61
C GLU A 265 -1.07 -14.04 -2.72
N LEU A 266 -0.31 -14.52 -3.71
CA LEU A 266 0.04 -13.75 -4.91
C LEU A 266 -1.22 -13.24 -5.62
N ALA A 267 -2.17 -14.14 -5.91
CA ALA A 267 -3.41 -13.78 -6.60
C ALA A 267 -4.28 -12.82 -5.77
N GLN A 268 -4.35 -12.99 -4.45
CA GLN A 268 -4.99 -12.03 -3.55
C GLN A 268 -4.37 -10.64 -3.66
N GLY A 269 -3.04 -10.54 -3.77
CA GLY A 269 -2.34 -9.26 -3.97
C GLY A 269 -2.79 -8.56 -5.25
N VAL A 270 -2.90 -9.31 -6.36
CA VAL A 270 -3.38 -8.80 -7.65
C VAL A 270 -4.85 -8.36 -7.55
N ALA A 271 -5.70 -9.11 -6.85
CA ALA A 271 -7.09 -8.74 -6.61
C ALA A 271 -7.21 -7.40 -5.85
N PHE A 272 -6.36 -7.16 -4.85
CA PHE A 272 -6.27 -5.85 -4.19
C PHE A 272 -5.79 -4.74 -5.14
N ALA A 273 -4.86 -5.04 -6.05
CA ALA A 273 -4.43 -4.06 -7.06
C ALA A 273 -5.58 -3.65 -7.98
N ALA A 274 -6.32 -4.64 -8.49
CA ALA A 274 -7.49 -4.43 -9.33
C ALA A 274 -8.55 -3.60 -8.59
N LYS A 275 -8.91 -4.00 -7.36
CA LYS A 275 -9.86 -3.25 -6.53
C LYS A 275 -9.41 -1.81 -6.29
N THR A 276 -8.13 -1.60 -6.00
CA THR A 276 -7.57 -0.26 -5.76
C THR A 276 -7.72 0.62 -7.00
N ARG A 277 -7.39 0.10 -8.17
CA ARG A 277 -7.46 0.83 -9.44
C ARG A 277 -8.89 1.15 -9.88
N ILE A 278 -9.79 0.17 -9.74
CA ILE A 278 -11.20 0.33 -10.12
C ILE A 278 -11.89 1.34 -9.20
N ARG A 279 -11.66 1.27 -7.88
CA ARG A 279 -12.22 2.24 -6.93
C ARG A 279 -11.75 3.67 -7.21
N ALA A 280 -10.51 3.82 -7.65
CA ALA A 280 -9.93 5.11 -8.02
C ALA A 280 -10.33 5.60 -9.44
N GLY A 281 -11.09 4.80 -10.21
CA GLY A 281 -11.46 5.14 -11.58
C GLY A 281 -10.25 5.24 -12.53
N ASN A 282 -9.17 4.51 -12.25
CA ASN A 282 -7.91 4.62 -12.99
C ASN A 282 -7.31 3.25 -13.35
N LEU A 283 -8.16 2.31 -13.75
CA LEU A 283 -7.74 1.00 -14.26
C LEU A 283 -6.73 1.15 -15.41
N THR A 284 -5.67 0.36 -15.35
CA THR A 284 -4.58 0.34 -16.34
C THR A 284 -4.59 -0.98 -17.09
N GLU A 285 -4.01 -0.97 -18.30
CA GLU A 285 -3.86 -2.18 -19.11
C GLU A 285 -3.05 -3.27 -18.37
N HIS A 286 -1.95 -2.90 -17.69
CA HIS A 286 -1.14 -3.90 -16.98
C HIS A 286 -1.86 -4.50 -15.77
N THR A 287 -2.74 -3.75 -15.09
CA THR A 287 -3.57 -4.31 -14.01
C THR A 287 -4.54 -5.35 -14.56
N GLU A 288 -5.19 -5.07 -15.70
CA GLU A 288 -6.09 -6.02 -16.37
C GLU A 288 -5.33 -7.29 -16.80
N ILE A 289 -4.17 -7.13 -17.43
CA ILE A 289 -3.33 -8.26 -17.85
C ILE A 289 -2.87 -9.09 -16.64
N ALA A 290 -2.43 -8.44 -15.56
CA ALA A 290 -2.02 -9.15 -14.35
C ALA A 290 -3.18 -9.97 -13.74
N ALA A 291 -4.39 -9.41 -13.69
CA ALA A 291 -5.58 -10.13 -13.24
C ALA A 291 -5.89 -11.33 -14.15
N GLN A 292 -5.87 -11.15 -15.47
CA GLN A 292 -6.14 -12.23 -16.41
C GLN A 292 -5.13 -13.38 -16.29
N ILE A 293 -3.85 -13.06 -16.14
CA ILE A 293 -2.78 -14.06 -16.07
C ILE A 293 -2.72 -14.73 -14.69
N LEU A 294 -2.77 -13.95 -13.60
CA LEU A 294 -2.51 -14.44 -12.25
C LEU A 294 -3.77 -14.81 -11.47
N CYS A 295 -4.90 -14.16 -11.74
CA CYS A 295 -6.19 -14.52 -11.14
C CYS A 295 -7.05 -15.39 -12.06
N GLY A 296 -6.73 -15.46 -13.37
CA GLY A 296 -7.52 -16.22 -14.35
C GLY A 296 -8.86 -15.59 -14.71
N MET A 297 -9.01 -14.28 -14.48
CA MET A 297 -10.26 -13.53 -14.63
C MET A 297 -9.99 -12.05 -14.91
N SER A 298 -11.00 -11.26 -15.28
CA SER A 298 -10.82 -9.81 -15.49
C SER A 298 -10.47 -9.08 -14.19
N ALA A 299 -9.91 -7.86 -14.29
CA ALA A 299 -9.68 -7.05 -13.09
C ALA A 299 -10.98 -6.74 -12.34
N GLN A 300 -12.09 -6.56 -13.07
CA GLN A 300 -13.39 -6.35 -12.44
C GLN A 300 -13.82 -7.55 -11.61
N GLN A 301 -13.75 -8.76 -12.15
CA GLN A 301 -14.09 -9.98 -11.42
C GLN A 301 -13.20 -10.19 -10.19
N ALA A 302 -11.89 -9.93 -10.33
CA ALA A 302 -10.96 -10.01 -9.21
C ALA A 302 -11.27 -8.96 -8.12
N ALA A 303 -11.68 -7.75 -8.50
CA ALA A 303 -12.10 -6.71 -7.57
C ALA A 303 -13.43 -7.06 -6.87
N ASP A 304 -14.39 -7.63 -7.59
CA ASP A 304 -15.69 -8.03 -7.03
C ASP A 304 -15.51 -9.09 -5.93
N ILE A 305 -14.59 -10.04 -6.09
CA ILE A 305 -14.23 -11.00 -5.02
C ILE A 305 -13.80 -10.28 -3.74
N THR A 306 -13.06 -9.17 -3.85
CA THR A 306 -12.65 -8.41 -2.67
C THR A 306 -13.83 -7.74 -1.97
N ASP A 307 -14.87 -7.35 -2.70
CA ASP A 307 -16.08 -6.76 -2.12
C ASP A 307 -16.97 -7.83 -1.48
N ASP A 308 -17.19 -8.94 -2.19
CA ASP A 308 -18.03 -10.04 -1.72
C ASP A 308 -17.52 -10.62 -0.39
N THR A 309 -16.20 -10.74 -0.27
CA THR A 309 -15.51 -11.27 0.92
C THR A 309 -15.44 -10.29 2.11
N LEU A 310 -15.93 -9.05 1.96
CA LEU A 310 -16.19 -8.16 3.11
C LEU A 310 -17.45 -8.59 3.89
N THR A 311 -18.34 -9.36 3.27
CA THR A 311 -19.55 -9.86 3.92
C THR A 311 -19.20 -10.98 4.89
N GLY A 312 -19.73 -10.92 6.11
CA GLY A 312 -19.58 -11.99 7.10
C GLY A 312 -18.26 -11.98 7.88
N LEU A 313 -17.53 -10.86 7.89
CA LEU A 313 -16.37 -10.68 8.77
C LEU A 313 -16.79 -10.56 10.24
N SER A 314 -16.10 -11.26 11.13
CA SER A 314 -16.39 -11.32 12.56
C SER A 314 -15.35 -10.54 13.37
N TYR A 315 -15.75 -9.41 13.96
CA TYR A 315 -14.89 -8.67 14.89
C TYR A 315 -14.83 -9.37 16.25
N GLY A 316 -13.66 -9.36 16.90
CA GLY A 316 -13.49 -9.90 18.26
C GLY A 316 -12.97 -11.33 18.33
N GLU A 317 -12.71 -11.94 17.17
CA GLU A 317 -12.02 -13.23 17.11
C GLU A 317 -10.50 -13.08 17.25
N THR A 318 -9.82 -14.19 17.54
CA THR A 318 -8.35 -14.27 17.64
C THR A 318 -7.66 -13.86 16.34
N VAL A 319 -8.32 -14.05 15.20
CA VAL A 319 -7.83 -13.66 13.87
C VAL A 319 -8.38 -12.28 13.52
N PRO A 320 -7.51 -11.26 13.28
CA PRO A 320 -7.98 -9.94 12.90
C PRO A 320 -8.85 -9.97 11.64
N VAL A 321 -9.90 -9.15 11.59
CA VAL A 321 -10.82 -9.09 10.43
C VAL A 321 -10.13 -8.82 9.10
N TYR A 322 -9.00 -8.10 9.10
CA TYR A 322 -8.20 -7.91 7.90
C TYR A 322 -7.58 -9.23 7.39
N GLU A 323 -7.17 -10.12 8.28
CA GLU A 323 -6.71 -11.45 7.89
C GLU A 323 -7.88 -12.33 7.43
N GLN A 324 -9.02 -12.28 8.10
CA GLN A 324 -10.22 -13.01 7.67
C GLN A 324 -10.61 -12.61 6.23
N TRP A 325 -10.58 -11.31 5.92
CA TRP A 325 -10.85 -10.79 4.58
C TRP A 325 -9.85 -11.34 3.55
N ARG A 326 -8.55 -11.26 3.85
CA ARG A 326 -7.50 -11.80 2.98
C ARG A 326 -7.67 -13.30 2.74
N GLN A 327 -7.92 -14.08 3.79
CA GLN A 327 -8.15 -15.52 3.68
C GLN A 327 -9.43 -15.83 2.89
N GLY A 328 -10.48 -15.01 3.04
CA GLY A 328 -11.69 -15.08 2.22
C GLY A 328 -11.35 -14.98 0.73
N ILE A 329 -10.58 -13.96 0.34
CA ILE A 329 -10.14 -13.76 -1.04
C ILE A 329 -9.26 -14.93 -1.52
N GLN A 330 -8.28 -15.35 -0.72
CA GLN A 330 -7.34 -16.43 -1.07
C GLN A 330 -8.05 -17.75 -1.39
N LYS A 331 -9.18 -18.06 -0.76
CA LYS A 331 -9.96 -19.28 -1.04
C LYS A 331 -10.50 -19.37 -2.47
N HIS A 332 -10.54 -18.26 -3.21
CA HIS A 332 -10.94 -18.24 -4.63
C HIS A 332 -9.80 -18.66 -5.57
N PHE A 333 -8.56 -18.77 -5.07
CA PHE A 333 -7.38 -19.06 -5.86
C PHE A 333 -6.71 -20.31 -5.32
N ILE A 334 -7.00 -21.47 -5.92
CA ILE A 334 -6.46 -22.79 -5.53
C ILE A 334 -5.51 -23.30 -6.60
#